data_AF-A0A957TFF1-F1
#
_entry.id   AF-A0A957TFF1-F1
#
_cell.length_a   1.000
_cell.length_b   1.000
_cell.length_c   1.000
_cell.angle_alpha   90.00
_cell.angle_beta   90.00
_cell.angle_gamma   90.00
#
_symmetry.space_group_name_H-M   'P 1'
#
loop_
_entity.id
_entity.type
_entity.pdbx_description
1 polymer ?
#
loop_
_entity_poly.entity_id
_entity_poly.type
_entity_poly.pdbx_seq_one_letter_code
_entity_poly.pdbx_strand_id
1 'polypeptide(L)'
;NDDSLSLAAASKLAGYFTDGVWVVDIPLIDEPMMLMPTVASILGVQKENQRPLTVALLEHISEKNLLLVFKRCDHLLFACAQLADVILDHCPDVHILASSCQPLRLSKEKSYTFAK
;
A
#
# COMPACT_ATOMS: atom_id res chain seq x y z
N ASN A 1 13.42 10.02 -11.81
CA ASN A 1 13.47 9.00 -10.76
C ASN A 1 12.05 8.78 -10.31
N ASP A 2 11.55 7.54 -10.28
CA ASP A 2 10.16 7.22 -9.89
C ASP A 2 9.79 7.77 -8.50
N ASP A 3 10.83 7.92 -7.67
CA ASP A 3 10.75 8.35 -6.28
C ASP A 3 10.18 9.77 -6.09
N SER A 4 10.48 10.69 -7.01
CA SER A 4 9.93 12.05 -6.97
C SER A 4 8.48 12.11 -7.45
N LEU A 5 8.07 11.21 -8.35
CA LEU A 5 6.73 11.23 -8.94
C LEU A 5 5.69 10.72 -7.95
N SER A 6 5.96 9.59 -7.32
CA SER A 6 5.11 9.01 -6.28
C SER A 6 4.93 9.96 -5.09
N LEU A 7 6.00 10.64 -4.66
CA LEU A 7 5.93 11.62 -3.58
C LEU A 7 5.19 12.91 -3.99
N ALA A 8 5.41 13.38 -5.22
CA ALA A 8 4.70 14.55 -5.75
C ALA A 8 3.19 14.26 -5.93
N ALA A 9 2.84 13.06 -6.39
CA ALA A 9 1.46 12.60 -6.47
C ALA A 9 0.83 12.52 -5.07
N ALA A 10 1.52 11.91 -4.11
CA ALA A 10 1.10 11.85 -2.71
C ALA A 10 0.81 13.26 -2.16
N SER A 11 1.72 14.21 -2.36
CA SER A 11 1.56 15.59 -1.89
C SER A 11 0.37 16.30 -2.54
N LYS A 12 0.14 16.13 -3.86
CA LYS A 12 -1.02 16.70 -4.54
C LYS A 12 -2.34 16.07 -4.10
N LEU A 13 -2.32 14.78 -3.78
CA LEU A 13 -3.50 14.02 -3.40
C LEU A 13 -3.85 14.16 -1.92
N ALA A 14 -2.93 14.60 -1.07
CA ALA A 14 -3.12 14.67 0.38
C ALA A 14 -4.37 15.45 0.82
N GLY A 15 -4.77 16.48 0.07
CA GLY A 15 -5.99 17.26 0.36
C GLY A 15 -7.31 16.51 0.13
N TYR A 16 -7.29 15.34 -0.53
CA TYR A 16 -8.47 14.53 -0.82
C TYR A 16 -8.69 13.40 0.21
N PHE A 17 -7.72 13.15 1.09
CA PHE A 17 -7.74 12.04 2.04
C PHE A 17 -7.75 12.56 3.47
N THR A 18 -8.86 12.41 4.19
CA THR A 18 -9.01 13.00 5.55
C THR A 18 -8.07 12.37 6.58
N ASP A 19 -7.72 11.11 6.40
CA ASP A 19 -6.78 10.38 7.25
C ASP A 19 -5.34 10.38 6.69
N GLY A 20 -5.12 11.15 5.63
CA GLY A 20 -3.81 11.47 5.07
C GLY A 20 -3.28 10.44 4.08
N VAL A 21 -1.98 10.60 3.77
CA VAL A 21 -1.26 9.79 2.79
C VAL A 21 -0.07 9.12 3.46
N TRP A 22 0.03 7.80 3.30
CA TRP A 22 1.05 6.97 3.92
C TRP A 22 1.95 6.38 2.85
N VAL A 23 3.24 6.72 2.89
CA VAL A 23 4.22 6.15 1.98
C VAL A 23 4.79 4.87 2.59
N VAL A 24 4.43 3.75 1.98
CA VAL A 24 4.93 2.42 2.28
C VAL A 24 6.12 2.17 1.37
N ASP A 25 7.29 2.60 1.84
CA ASP A 25 8.54 2.40 1.10
C ASP A 25 9.07 0.99 1.31
N ILE A 26 8.61 0.04 0.48
CA ILE A 26 8.88 -1.39 0.65
C ILE A 26 10.40 -1.60 0.54
N PRO A 27 11.09 -2.01 1.63
CA PRO A 27 12.52 -2.28 1.57
C PRO A 27 12.77 -3.53 0.72
N LEU A 28 14.02 -3.80 0.36
CA LEU A 28 14.36 -5.05 -0.29
C LEU A 28 14.10 -6.19 0.71
N ILE A 29 13.02 -6.93 0.49
CA ILE A 29 12.59 -8.03 1.34
C ILE A 29 12.75 -9.33 0.57
N ASP A 30 13.52 -10.27 1.13
CA ASP A 30 13.73 -11.58 0.53
C ASP A 30 12.53 -12.52 0.74
N GLU A 31 11.85 -12.38 1.87
CA GLU A 31 10.71 -13.23 2.24
C GLU A 31 9.37 -12.50 2.08
N PRO A 32 8.51 -12.86 1.11
CA PRO A 32 7.23 -12.18 0.86
C PRO A 32 6.33 -12.07 2.10
N MET A 33 6.43 -13.00 3.05
CA MET A 33 5.66 -12.97 4.29
C MET A 33 6.01 -11.80 5.21
N MET A 34 7.17 -11.16 5.03
CA MET A 34 7.61 -9.99 5.78
C MET A 34 7.00 -8.68 5.30
N LEU A 35 6.32 -8.68 4.15
CA LEU A 35 5.62 -7.50 3.63
C LEU A 35 4.55 -7.02 4.62
N MET A 36 3.67 -7.92 5.06
CA MET A 36 2.58 -7.61 6.00
C MET A 36 3.06 -6.99 7.32
N PRO A 37 4.02 -7.59 8.05
CA PRO A 37 4.67 -6.98 9.22
C PRO A 37 5.27 -5.60 8.95
N THR A 38 5.89 -5.42 7.78
CA THR A 38 6.51 -4.15 7.40
C THR A 38 5.46 -3.06 7.21
N VAL A 39 4.38 -3.34 6.47
CA VAL A 39 3.27 -2.39 6.28
C VAL A 39 2.59 -2.06 7.61
N ALA A 40 2.33 -3.07 8.44
CA ALA A 40 1.74 -2.87 9.76
C ALA A 40 2.60 -1.95 10.64
N SER A 41 3.91 -2.18 10.67
CA SER A 41 4.86 -1.34 11.41
C SER A 41 4.84 0.12 10.94
N ILE A 42 4.83 0.35 9.62
CA ILE A 42 4.74 1.70 9.03
C ILE A 42 3.44 2.40 9.42
N LEU A 43 2.33 1.67 9.50
CA LEU A 43 1.03 2.18 9.91
C LEU A 43 0.83 2.21 11.43
N GLY A 44 1.84 1.83 12.22
CA GLY A 44 1.78 1.81 13.69
C GLY A 44 0.92 0.68 14.27
N VAL A 45 0.60 -0.34 13.48
CA VAL A 45 -0.18 -1.52 13.91
C VAL A 45 0.77 -2.58 14.46
N GLN A 46 0.55 -2.98 15.71
CA GLN A 46 1.30 -4.06 16.34
C GLN A 46 0.50 -5.37 16.36
N LYS A 47 1.22 -6.49 16.30
CA LYS A 47 0.62 -7.82 16.47
C LYS A 47 0.32 -8.05 17.94
N GLU A 48 -0.96 -8.21 18.28
CA GLU A 48 -1.38 -8.64 19.61
C GLU A 48 -1.40 -10.17 19.70
N ASN A 49 -1.14 -10.72 20.90
CA ASN A 49 -0.93 -12.16 21.15
C ASN A 49 -2.11 -13.08 20.80
N GLN A 50 -3.25 -12.55 20.35
CA GLN A 50 -4.47 -13.31 20.05
C GLN A 50 -5.14 -12.96 18.72
N ARG A 51 -4.62 -11.97 17.97
CA ARG A 51 -5.23 -11.54 16.71
C ARG A 51 -4.26 -11.73 15.53
N PRO A 52 -4.73 -12.27 14.39
CA PRO A 52 -3.95 -12.25 13.17
C PRO A 52 -3.60 -10.80 12.80
N LEU A 53 -2.35 -10.55 12.42
CA LEU A 53 -1.88 -9.21 12.06
C LEU A 53 -2.70 -8.60 10.91
N THR A 54 -3.12 -9.44 9.95
CA THR A 54 -3.99 -9.02 8.85
C THR A 54 -5.31 -8.45 9.33
N VAL A 55 -5.95 -9.10 10.30
CA VAL A 55 -7.22 -8.61 10.86
C VAL A 55 -7.01 -7.28 11.57
N ALA A 56 -5.97 -7.19 12.41
CA ALA A 56 -5.65 -5.95 13.12
C ALA A 56 -5.33 -4.79 12.16
N LEU A 57 -4.61 -5.06 11.07
CA LEU A 57 -4.31 -4.07 10.03
C LEU A 57 -5.60 -3.58 9.37
N LEU A 58 -6.46 -4.49 8.92
CA LEU A 58 -7.69 -4.17 8.22
C LEU A 58 -8.65 -3.38 9.12
N GLU A 59 -8.86 -3.81 10.36
CA GLU A 59 -9.67 -3.07 11.36
C GLU A 59 -9.10 -1.67 11.61
N HIS A 60 -7.77 -1.51 11.60
CA HIS A 60 -7.13 -0.22 11.83
C HIS A 60 -7.33 0.79 10.70
N ILE A 61 -7.55 0.32 9.46
CA ILE A 61 -7.69 1.18 8.28
C ILE A 61 -9.08 1.13 7.63
N SER A 62 -9.97 0.24 8.06
CA SER A 62 -11.28 0.01 7.41
C SER A 62 -12.20 1.21 7.44
N GLU A 63 -12.12 2.04 8.49
CA GLU A 63 -12.94 3.24 8.66
C GLU A 63 -12.21 4.52 8.26
N LYS A 64 -11.00 4.41 7.70
CA LYS A 64 -10.16 5.56 7.34
C LYS A 64 -10.26 5.88 5.86
N ASN A 65 -10.33 7.16 5.56
CA ASN A 65 -10.19 7.69 4.21
C ASN A 65 -8.72 8.08 3.96
N LEU A 66 -7.93 7.11 3.48
CA LEU A 66 -6.48 7.27 3.31
C LEU A 66 -5.96 6.77 1.96
N LEU A 67 -4.81 7.29 1.57
CA LEU A 67 -4.03 6.83 0.42
C LEU A 67 -2.77 6.10 0.88
N LEU A 68 -2.65 4.82 0.55
CA LEU A 68 -1.42 4.06 0.70
C LEU A 68 -0.59 4.16 -0.58
N VAL A 69 0.66 4.58 -0.47
CA VAL A 69 1.59 4.65 -1.60
C VAL A 69 2.61 3.53 -1.46
N PHE A 70 2.44 2.46 -2.24
CA PHE A 70 3.38 1.34 -2.25
C PHE A 70 4.51 1.64 -3.22
N LYS A 71 5.73 1.85 -2.69
CA LYS A 71 6.92 2.10 -3.52
C LYS A 71 7.73 0.81 -3.70
N ARG A 72 8.41 0.71 -4.85
CA ARG A 72 9.38 -0.37 -5.18
C ARG A 72 8.76 -1.77 -5.16
N CYS A 73 7.53 -1.92 -5.66
CA CYS A 73 6.82 -3.20 -5.62
C CYS A 73 7.44 -4.28 -6.52
N ASP A 74 8.40 -3.94 -7.38
CA ASP A 74 8.94 -4.80 -8.44
C ASP A 74 9.40 -6.18 -7.96
N HIS A 75 10.11 -6.22 -6.83
CA HIS A 75 10.67 -7.44 -6.27
C HIS A 75 9.63 -8.32 -5.55
N LEU A 76 8.47 -7.75 -5.19
CA LEU A 76 7.39 -8.40 -4.45
C LEU A 76 6.03 -8.21 -5.12
N LEU A 77 6.00 -8.12 -6.45
CA LEU A 77 4.81 -7.72 -7.20
C LEU A 77 3.56 -8.53 -6.81
N PHE A 78 3.70 -9.86 -6.74
CA PHE A 78 2.60 -10.75 -6.38
C PHE A 78 2.13 -10.60 -4.93
N ALA A 79 3.05 -10.35 -3.99
CA ALA A 79 2.69 -10.14 -2.58
C ALA A 79 2.05 -8.76 -2.37
N CYS A 80 2.56 -7.74 -3.07
CA CYS A 80 1.97 -6.40 -3.08
C CYS A 80 0.57 -6.42 -3.67
N ALA A 81 0.37 -7.14 -4.77
CA ALA A 81 -0.94 -7.33 -5.39
C ALA A 81 -1.92 -8.00 -4.42
N GLN A 82 -1.55 -9.13 -3.80
CA GLN A 82 -2.42 -9.80 -2.82
C GLN A 82 -2.78 -8.90 -1.64
N LEU A 83 -1.80 -8.17 -1.08
CA LEU A 83 -2.06 -7.26 0.02
C LEU A 83 -3.00 -6.13 -0.41
N ALA A 84 -2.75 -5.54 -1.58
CA ALA A 84 -3.61 -4.50 -2.12
C ALA A 84 -5.04 -5.00 -2.36
N ASP A 85 -5.22 -6.19 -2.91
CA ASP A 85 -6.53 -6.80 -3.15
C ASP A 85 -7.30 -6.98 -1.84
N VAL A 86 -6.64 -7.58 -0.83
CA VAL A 86 -7.22 -7.77 0.51
C VAL A 86 -7.64 -6.45 1.14
N ILE A 87 -6.82 -5.40 1.06
CA ILE A 87 -7.16 -4.08 1.59
C ILE A 87 -8.33 -3.47 0.83
N LEU A 88 -8.29 -3.46 -0.50
CA LEU A 88 -9.33 -2.86 -1.36
C LEU A 88 -10.68 -3.57 -1.31
N ASP A 89 -10.70 -4.82 -0.84
CA ASP A 89 -11.94 -5.57 -0.63
C ASP A 89 -12.57 -5.33 0.75
N HIS A 90 -11.77 -4.99 1.76
CA HIS A 90 -12.26 -4.79 3.13
C HIS A 90 -12.37 -3.31 3.54
N CYS A 91 -11.69 -2.40 2.84
CA CYS A 91 -11.56 -1.00 3.21
C CYS A 91 -11.99 -0.10 2.04
N PRO A 92 -13.29 0.25 1.94
CA PRO A 92 -13.85 0.91 0.75
C PRO A 92 -13.33 2.33 0.53
N ASP A 93 -12.92 3.02 1.59
CA ASP A 93 -12.40 4.39 1.54
C ASP A 93 -10.86 4.45 1.49
N VAL A 94 -10.20 3.29 1.38
CA VAL A 94 -8.75 3.18 1.20
C VAL A 94 -8.41 3.12 -0.28
N HIS A 95 -7.49 3.97 -0.70
CA HIS A 95 -6.94 3.96 -2.04
C HIS A 95 -5.46 3.54 -2.01
N ILE A 96 -5.00 2.88 -3.09
CA ILE A 96 -3.62 2.43 -3.21
C ILE A 96 -3.02 2.99 -4.51
N LEU A 97 -1.86 3.63 -4.37
CA LEU A 97 -1.00 4.05 -5.47
C LEU A 97 0.28 3.22 -5.43
N ALA A 98 0.46 2.32 -6.39
CA ALA A 98 1.67 1.51 -6.50
C ALA A 98 2.63 2.08 -7.56
N SER A 99 3.90 2.20 -7.22
CA SER A 99 5.00 2.42 -8.18
C SER A 99 5.71 1.10 -8.44
N SER A 100 5.71 0.70 -9.71
CA SER A 100 6.28 -0.55 -10.23
C SER A 100 6.51 -0.45 -11.73
N CYS A 101 7.45 -1.24 -12.25
CA CYS A 101 7.78 -1.42 -13.65
C CYS A 101 6.84 -2.41 -14.35
N GLN A 102 6.00 -3.12 -13.60
CA GLN A 102 5.04 -4.10 -14.11
C GLN A 102 3.69 -3.91 -13.41
N PRO A 103 2.55 -4.09 -14.10
CA PRO A 103 1.23 -3.96 -13.49
C PRO A 103 1.02 -5.01 -12.39
N LEU A 104 0.26 -4.66 -11.35
CA LEU A 104 -0.07 -5.58 -10.25
C LEU A 104 -1.14 -6.61 -10.67
N ARG A 105 -1.82 -6.39 -11.80
CA ARG A 105 -2.88 -7.19 -12.40
C ARG A 105 -4.11 -7.36 -11.50
N LEU A 106 -4.54 -6.28 -10.85
CA LEU A 106 -5.76 -6.26 -10.04
C LEU A 106 -6.98 -5.88 -10.88
N SER A 107 -8.16 -6.44 -10.57
CA SER A 107 -9.41 -6.11 -11.27
C SER A 107 -9.79 -4.63 -11.16
N LYS A 108 -9.43 -3.99 -10.04
CA LYS A 108 -9.68 -2.56 -9.75
C LYS A 108 -8.50 -1.66 -10.20
N GLU A 109 -7.48 -2.21 -10.85
CA GLU A 109 -6.26 -1.47 -11.20
C GLU A 109 -6.48 -0.45 -12.33
N LYS A 110 -5.82 0.70 -12.19
CA LYS A 110 -5.58 1.64 -13.28
C LYS A 110 -4.08 1.88 -13.40
N SER A 111 -3.47 1.35 -14.44
CA SER A 111 -2.03 1.50 -14.68
C SER A 111 -1.76 2.76 -15.51
N TYR A 112 -0.78 3.57 -15.10
CA TYR A 112 -0.32 4.76 -15.81
C TYR A 112 1.14 4.58 -16.20
N THR A 113 1.47 4.73 -17.48
CA THR A 113 2.86 4.68 -17.96
C THR A 113 3.36 6.10 -18.19
N PHE A 114 4.50 6.43 -17.60
CA PHE A 114 5.16 7.72 -17.82
C PHE A 114 6.34 7.50 -18.76
N ALA A 115 6.30 8.10 -19.94
CA ALA A 115 7.47 8.18 -20.81
C ALA A 115 8.47 9.16 -20.19
N LYS A 116 9.74 8.77 -20.17
CA LYS A 116 10.84 9.55 -19.59
C LYS A 116 11.24 10.70 -20.49
#